data_AF-A0AAD7XTJ6-F1
#
_entry.id   AF-A0AAD7XTJ6-F1
#
_cell.length_a   1.000
_cell.length_b   1.000
_cell.length_c   1.000
_cell.angle_alpha   90.00
_cell.angle_beta   90.00
_cell.angle_gamma   90.00
#
_symmetry.space_group_name_H-M   'P 1'
#
loop_
_entity.id
_entity.type
_entity.pdbx_description
1 polymer ?
#
loop_
_entity_poly.entity_id
_entity_poly.type
_entity_poly.pdbx_seq_one_letter_code
_entity_poly.pdbx_strand_id
1 'polypeptide(L)'
;MLDSFEASARRCRARWDATDRRLFGASRLAFLLAMGFPCLAYHAGGKWLSWTGCFEPRPRFPATISWTLRAHLPKRLFDVFFSAGWAPLLRIFWRHRCDAALAFALQMVATSVVAMTLSPVGVSEAADRRHYVASFLYMLDHLACCAYVDMPATYVAAFKLAFGFLIATTLALRALKARFAVHIAPNATSDAIRDTYAKLPQTGRRLCFATEFAEMIFEYAMFIAFIQGLGAAGSI
;
A
#
# COMPACT_ATOMS: atom_id res chain seq x y z
N MET A 1 18.00 -12.48 -18.51
CA MET A 1 17.33 -11.27 -17.97
C MET A 1 17.47 -11.17 -16.45
N LEU A 2 17.30 -12.26 -15.68
CA LEU A 2 17.52 -12.24 -14.22
C LEU A 2 18.99 -12.02 -13.83
N ASP A 3 19.93 -12.70 -14.50
CA ASP A 3 21.37 -12.53 -14.21
C ASP A 3 21.86 -11.10 -14.46
N SER A 4 21.32 -10.45 -15.50
CA SER A 4 21.63 -9.04 -15.80
C SER A 4 21.06 -8.08 -14.76
N PHE A 5 19.87 -8.37 -14.21
CA PHE A 5 19.27 -7.58 -13.15
C PHE A 5 20.10 -7.67 -11.86
N GLU A 6 20.40 -8.89 -11.42
CA GLU A 6 21.17 -9.11 -10.18
C GLU A 6 22.59 -8.54 -10.29
N ALA A 7 23.25 -8.71 -11.44
CA ALA A 7 24.55 -8.10 -11.68
C ALA A 7 24.51 -6.57 -11.64
N SER A 8 23.45 -5.95 -12.19
CA SER A 8 23.24 -4.50 -12.10
C SER A 8 23.00 -4.04 -10.66
N ALA A 9 22.19 -4.78 -9.92
CA ALA A 9 21.88 -4.49 -8.53
C ALA A 9 23.12 -4.57 -7.64
N ARG A 10 23.91 -5.66 -7.74
CA ARG A 10 25.20 -5.79 -7.04
C ARG A 10 26.16 -4.65 -7.32
N ARG A 11 26.32 -4.25 -8.59
CA ARG A 11 27.19 -3.11 -8.97
C ARG A 11 26.70 -1.80 -8.36
N CYS A 12 25.39 -1.59 -8.30
CA CYS A 12 24.82 -0.41 -7.66
C CYS A 12 25.09 -0.40 -6.15
N ARG A 13 24.83 -1.53 -5.47
CA ARG A 13 25.00 -1.68 -4.02
C ARG A 13 26.46 -1.54 -3.57
N ALA A 14 27.41 -2.05 -4.36
CA ALA A 14 28.84 -1.95 -4.07
C ALA A 14 29.35 -0.50 -3.97
N ARG A 15 28.57 0.48 -4.42
CA ARG A 15 28.92 1.91 -4.37
C ARG A 15 28.25 2.66 -3.22
N TRP A 16 27.36 2.01 -2.47
CA TRP A 16 26.63 2.65 -1.39
C TRP A 16 27.55 3.03 -0.23
N ASP A 17 27.27 4.18 0.37
CA ASP A 17 28.06 4.73 1.47
C ASP A 17 27.19 5.14 2.68
N ALA A 18 27.83 5.73 3.71
CA ALA A 18 27.16 6.14 4.93
C ALA A 18 26.03 7.16 4.71
N THR A 19 26.11 7.96 3.64
CA THR A 19 25.06 8.91 3.26
C THR A 19 23.82 8.16 2.78
N ASP A 20 24.00 7.11 1.98
CA ASP A 20 22.89 6.32 1.46
C ASP A 20 22.14 5.60 2.59
N ARG A 21 22.84 5.15 3.65
CA ARG A 21 22.21 4.61 4.86
C ARG A 21 21.26 5.60 5.53
N ARG A 22 21.66 6.87 5.63
CA ARG A 22 20.81 7.93 6.18
C ARG A 22 19.60 8.18 5.29
N LEU A 23 19.78 8.12 3.96
CA LEU A 23 18.70 8.26 2.99
C LEU A 23 17.70 7.09 3.07
N PHE A 24 18.16 5.84 3.23
CA PHE A 24 17.29 4.69 3.52
C PHE A 24 16.52 4.88 4.82
N GLY A 25 17.17 5.35 5.89
CA GLY A 25 16.51 5.65 7.16
C GLY A 25 15.43 6.74 7.04
N ALA A 26 15.72 7.81 6.29
CA ALA A 26 14.76 8.88 6.01
C ALA A 26 13.57 8.37 5.17
N SER A 27 13.85 7.57 4.13
CA SER A 27 12.83 6.91 3.31
C SER A 27 11.90 6.04 4.17
N ARG A 28 12.48 5.18 5.01
CA ARG A 28 11.73 4.33 5.95
C ARG A 28 10.82 5.16 6.85
N LEU A 29 11.35 6.20 7.49
CA LEU A 29 10.56 7.06 8.38
C LEU A 29 9.38 7.70 7.63
N ALA A 30 9.64 8.28 6.45
CA ALA A 30 8.60 8.91 5.65
C ALA A 30 7.52 7.91 5.20
N PHE A 31 7.88 6.69 4.80
CA PHE A 31 6.88 5.66 4.48
C PHE A 31 6.09 5.20 5.71
N LEU A 32 6.71 5.08 6.89
CA LEU A 32 5.96 4.79 8.13
C LEU A 32 4.95 5.90 8.44
N LEU A 33 5.32 7.17 8.22
CA LEU A 33 4.40 8.30 8.35
C LEU A 33 3.27 8.23 7.32
N ALA A 34 3.57 7.84 6.07
CA ALA A 34 2.56 7.64 5.02
C ALA A 34 1.55 6.55 5.39
N MET A 35 1.92 5.57 6.20
CA MET A 35 1.00 4.53 6.67
C MET A 35 0.20 4.96 7.91
N GLY A 36 0.89 5.60 8.87
CA GLY A 36 0.31 5.95 10.16
C GLY A 36 -0.58 7.20 10.12
N PHE A 37 -0.09 8.31 9.57
CA PHE A 37 -0.78 9.60 9.64
C PHE A 37 -2.10 9.63 8.87
N PRO A 38 -2.19 9.10 7.64
CA PRO A 38 -3.47 9.01 6.92
C PRO A 38 -4.51 8.17 7.68
N CYS A 39 -4.09 7.04 8.25
CA CYS A 39 -4.96 6.17 9.04
C CYS A 39 -5.46 6.88 10.32
N LEU A 40 -4.55 7.54 11.04
CA LEU A 40 -4.90 8.36 12.19
C LEU A 40 -5.84 9.50 11.81
N ALA A 41 -5.56 10.23 10.72
CA ALA A 41 -6.42 11.29 10.24
C ALA A 41 -7.82 10.79 9.84
N TYR A 42 -7.90 9.59 9.25
CA TYR A 42 -9.16 8.95 8.89
C TYR A 42 -10.01 8.59 10.11
N HIS A 43 -9.41 7.99 11.15
CA HIS A 43 -10.14 7.53 12.33
C HIS A 43 -10.31 8.59 13.43
N ALA A 44 -9.29 9.43 13.65
CA ALA A 44 -9.30 10.49 14.66
C ALA A 44 -9.95 11.76 14.16
N GLY A 45 -10.20 11.87 12.85
CA GLY A 45 -10.73 13.07 12.21
C GLY A 45 -12.17 13.38 12.54
N GLY A 46 -12.57 13.35 13.83
CA GLY A 46 -13.87 13.79 14.33
C GLY A 46 -14.19 15.26 14.02
N LYS A 47 -15.15 15.84 14.75
CA LYS A 47 -15.67 17.20 14.54
C LYS A 47 -14.60 18.30 14.29
N TRP A 48 -13.36 18.14 14.78
CA TRP A 48 -12.25 19.08 14.58
C TRP A 48 -11.80 19.25 13.12
N LEU A 49 -12.07 18.29 12.23
CA LEU A 49 -11.76 18.37 10.80
C LEU A 49 -13.00 18.51 9.90
N SER A 50 -14.20 18.65 10.48
CA SER A 50 -15.44 18.77 9.71
C SER A 50 -15.44 19.99 8.78
N TRP A 51 -14.78 21.08 9.18
CA TRP A 51 -14.64 22.31 8.38
C TRP A 51 -13.87 22.10 7.07
N THR A 52 -13.07 21.04 6.96
CA THR A 52 -12.35 20.70 5.73
C THR A 52 -13.20 19.92 4.73
N GLY A 53 -14.43 19.53 5.09
CA GLY A 53 -15.29 18.66 4.25
C GLY A 53 -14.75 17.24 4.08
N CYS A 54 -13.67 16.87 4.78
CA CYS A 54 -12.95 15.60 4.64
C CYS A 54 -13.41 14.52 5.62
N PHE A 55 -14.49 14.75 6.36
CA PHE A 55 -14.92 13.91 7.48
C PHE A 55 -15.96 12.88 7.05
N GLU A 56 -15.69 11.61 7.34
CA GLU A 56 -16.70 10.56 7.32
C GLU A 56 -17.27 10.40 8.74
N PRO A 57 -18.55 10.75 9.00
CA PRO A 57 -19.13 10.78 10.35
C PRO A 57 -18.97 9.50 11.16
N ARG A 58 -18.90 8.38 10.44
CA ARG A 58 -18.77 7.03 10.98
C ARG A 58 -17.72 6.32 10.12
N PRO A 59 -16.42 6.52 10.40
CA PRO A 59 -15.36 5.91 9.60
C PRO A 59 -15.54 4.39 9.58
N ARG A 60 -15.23 3.80 8.44
CA ARG A 60 -15.28 2.36 8.26
C ARG A 60 -14.22 1.69 9.13
N PHE A 61 -14.58 0.55 9.73
CA PHE A 61 -13.62 -0.37 10.29
C PHE A 61 -14.10 -1.81 10.02
N PRO A 62 -13.23 -2.70 9.51
CA PRO A 62 -11.88 -2.46 9.01
C PRO A 62 -11.83 -1.54 7.77
N ALA A 63 -10.70 -0.85 7.58
CA ALA A 63 -10.43 -0.01 6.41
C ALA A 63 -9.01 -0.31 5.87
N THR A 64 -8.95 -0.78 4.63
CA THR A 64 -7.69 -0.93 3.88
C THR A 64 -7.04 0.42 3.66
N ILE A 65 -5.73 0.46 3.40
CA ILE A 65 -5.00 1.66 2.99
C ILE A 65 -5.73 2.27 1.80
N SER A 66 -6.00 1.45 0.78
CA SER A 66 -6.71 1.83 -0.43
C SER A 66 -8.09 2.46 -0.14
N TRP A 67 -8.78 2.06 0.92
CA TRP A 67 -10.02 2.70 1.38
C TRP A 67 -9.77 4.05 2.04
N THR A 68 -8.83 4.12 2.99
CA THR A 68 -8.53 5.36 3.73
C THR A 68 -8.10 6.50 2.79
N LEU A 69 -7.38 6.16 1.71
CA LEU A 69 -6.91 7.12 0.70
C LEU A 69 -8.01 7.68 -0.22
N ARG A 70 -9.28 7.27 -0.03
CA ARG A 70 -10.42 7.93 -0.69
C ARG A 70 -10.77 9.26 -0.05
N ALA A 71 -10.48 9.42 1.24
CA ALA A 71 -10.76 10.66 1.96
C ALA A 71 -9.71 11.71 1.62
N HIS A 72 -10.16 12.94 1.34
CA HIS A 72 -9.31 14.03 0.84
C HIS A 72 -8.06 14.30 1.68
N LEU A 73 -8.20 14.52 3.00
CA LEU A 73 -7.05 14.81 3.86
C LEU A 73 -6.12 13.59 4.04
N PRO A 74 -6.60 12.39 4.40
CA PRO A 74 -5.77 11.18 4.43
C PRO A 74 -4.99 10.96 3.12
N LYS A 75 -5.64 11.16 1.96
CA LYS A 75 -4.98 11.07 0.66
C LYS A 75 -3.83 12.06 0.53
N ARG A 76 -4.04 13.33 0.84
CA ARG A 76 -2.99 14.37 0.72
C ARG A 76 -1.82 14.08 1.64
N LEU A 77 -2.08 13.65 2.88
CA LEU A 77 -1.04 13.25 3.82
C LEU A 77 -0.25 12.06 3.29
N PHE A 78 -0.93 11.06 2.75
CA PHE A 78 -0.28 9.92 2.10
C PHE A 78 0.59 10.39 0.95
N ASP A 79 0.05 11.14 -0.01
CA ASP A 79 0.79 11.60 -1.20
C ASP A 79 2.06 12.37 -0.80
N VAL A 80 1.99 13.24 0.22
CA VAL A 80 3.13 13.99 0.75
C VAL A 80 4.19 13.06 1.36
N PHE A 81 3.81 12.23 2.32
CA PHE A 81 4.76 11.36 3.02
C PHE A 81 5.31 10.23 2.13
N PHE A 82 4.48 9.72 1.23
CA PHE A 82 4.86 8.73 0.25
C PHE A 82 5.86 9.30 -0.76
N SER A 83 5.62 10.51 -1.28
CA SER A 83 6.58 11.21 -2.15
C SER A 83 7.88 11.50 -1.40
N ALA A 84 7.80 11.91 -0.14
CA ALA A 84 8.96 12.12 0.72
C ALA A 84 9.72 10.81 1.02
N GLY A 85 9.05 9.65 1.00
CA GLY A 85 9.67 8.34 1.13
C GLY A 85 10.43 7.92 -0.12
N TRP A 86 9.90 8.20 -1.31
CA TRP A 86 10.55 7.87 -2.58
C TRP A 86 11.72 8.81 -2.92
N ALA A 87 11.64 10.08 -2.56
CA ALA A 87 12.67 11.07 -2.95
C ALA A 87 14.10 10.67 -2.49
N PRO A 88 14.34 10.20 -1.25
CA PRO A 88 15.65 9.68 -0.84
C PRO A 88 16.09 8.46 -1.64
N LEU A 89 15.20 7.49 -1.92
CA LEU A 89 15.54 6.30 -2.71
C LEU A 89 15.94 6.66 -4.14
N LEU A 90 15.17 7.52 -4.80
CA LEU A 90 15.48 8.03 -6.14
C LEU A 90 16.83 8.76 -6.15
N ARG A 91 17.12 9.54 -5.09
CA ARG A 91 18.41 10.22 -4.94
C ARG A 91 19.58 9.25 -4.85
N ILE A 92 19.45 8.12 -4.15
CA ILE A 92 20.49 7.08 -4.07
C ILE A 92 20.77 6.54 -5.48
N PHE A 93 19.73 6.12 -6.20
CA PHE A 93 19.87 5.54 -7.53
C PHE A 93 20.45 6.53 -8.55
N TRP A 94 20.03 7.81 -8.46
CA TRP A 94 20.56 8.88 -9.29
C TRP A 94 22.04 9.16 -9.00
N ARG A 95 22.42 9.31 -7.72
CA ARG A 95 23.81 9.61 -7.28
C ARG A 95 24.80 8.59 -7.82
N HIS A 96 24.42 7.32 -7.80
CA HIS A 96 25.28 6.22 -8.25
C HIS A 96 25.15 5.89 -9.73
N ARG A 97 24.40 6.69 -10.52
CA ARG A 97 24.18 6.46 -11.96
C ARG A 97 23.70 5.03 -12.25
N CYS A 98 22.81 4.53 -11.40
CA CYS A 98 22.22 3.21 -11.57
C CYS A 98 20.98 3.35 -12.48
N ASP A 99 21.17 3.58 -13.77
CA ASP A 99 20.08 3.96 -14.68
C ASP A 99 18.93 2.94 -14.71
N ALA A 100 19.25 1.64 -14.66
CA ALA A 100 18.24 0.59 -14.55
C ALA A 100 17.45 0.67 -13.23
N ALA A 101 18.12 0.95 -12.10
CA ALA A 101 17.47 1.12 -10.79
C ALA A 101 16.57 2.35 -10.78
N LEU A 102 17.04 3.43 -11.40
CA LEU A 102 16.32 4.68 -11.48
C LEU A 102 15.06 4.52 -12.35
N ALA A 103 15.19 3.93 -13.53
CA ALA A 103 14.06 3.64 -14.40
C ALA A 103 13.03 2.74 -13.70
N PHE A 104 13.51 1.72 -12.99
CA PHE A 104 12.67 0.85 -12.19
C PHE A 104 11.95 1.59 -11.04
N ALA A 105 12.66 2.44 -10.30
CA ALA A 105 12.05 3.22 -9.23
C ALA A 105 11.04 4.26 -9.75
N LEU A 106 11.30 4.87 -10.91
CA LEU A 106 10.34 5.74 -11.58
C LEU A 106 9.10 4.97 -12.04
N GLN A 107 9.27 3.74 -12.55
CA GLN A 107 8.15 2.84 -12.84
C GLN A 107 7.32 2.57 -11.59
N MET A 108 7.95 2.27 -10.44
CA MET A 108 7.24 2.07 -9.17
C MET A 108 6.43 3.29 -8.73
N VAL A 109 7.01 4.49 -8.86
CA VAL A 109 6.28 5.72 -8.58
C VAL A 109 5.11 5.88 -9.55
N ALA A 110 5.30 5.61 -10.84
CA ALA A 110 4.23 5.69 -11.82
C ALA A 110 3.11 4.68 -11.56
N THR A 111 3.42 3.42 -11.25
CA THR A 111 2.43 2.38 -10.92
C THR A 111 1.64 2.76 -9.67
N SER A 112 2.30 3.34 -8.65
CA SER A 112 1.62 3.84 -7.46
C SER A 112 0.65 5.00 -7.75
N VAL A 113 1.04 5.95 -8.62
CA VAL A 113 0.16 7.06 -9.05
C VAL A 113 -1.05 6.53 -9.80
N VAL A 114 -0.86 5.55 -10.69
CA VAL A 114 -1.96 4.90 -11.41
C VAL A 114 -2.92 4.22 -10.43
N ALA A 115 -2.40 3.49 -9.45
CA ALA A 115 -3.20 2.76 -8.47
C ALA A 115 -3.95 3.70 -7.52
N MET A 116 -3.28 4.70 -6.94
CA MET A 116 -3.81 5.48 -5.82
C MET A 116 -4.47 6.80 -6.22
N THR A 117 -4.09 7.39 -7.36
CA THR A 117 -4.58 8.71 -7.78
C THR A 117 -5.49 8.60 -9.00
N LEU A 118 -5.09 7.85 -10.02
CA LEU A 118 -5.85 7.76 -11.28
C LEU A 118 -6.97 6.69 -11.23
N SER A 119 -6.84 5.72 -10.32
CA SER A 119 -7.80 4.61 -10.16
C SER A 119 -8.25 4.48 -8.70
N PRO A 120 -8.91 5.49 -8.12
CA PRO A 120 -9.39 5.40 -6.74
C PRO A 120 -10.44 4.28 -6.59
N VAL A 121 -10.28 3.46 -5.55
CA VAL A 121 -11.19 2.36 -5.24
C VAL A 121 -12.59 2.88 -4.92
N GLY A 122 -13.59 2.12 -5.32
CA GLY A 122 -15.00 2.35 -5.05
C GLY A 122 -15.64 3.38 -5.97
N VAL A 123 -14.93 4.02 -6.91
CA VAL A 123 -15.55 5.05 -7.78
C VAL A 123 -16.36 4.44 -8.92
N SER A 124 -15.88 3.35 -9.52
CA SER A 124 -16.56 2.60 -10.58
C SER A 124 -15.92 1.22 -10.72
N GLU A 125 -16.62 0.25 -11.30
CA GLU A 125 -16.06 -1.09 -11.53
C GLU A 125 -14.79 -1.05 -12.41
N ALA A 126 -14.77 -0.17 -13.43
CA ALA A 126 -13.62 0.01 -14.29
C ALA A 126 -12.41 0.60 -13.54
N ALA A 127 -12.64 1.56 -12.64
CA ALA A 127 -11.59 2.11 -11.77
C ALA A 127 -11.06 1.05 -10.81
N ASP A 128 -11.94 0.27 -10.19
CA ASP A 128 -11.57 -0.81 -9.28
C ASP A 128 -10.71 -1.87 -9.98
N ARG A 129 -11.09 -2.25 -11.21
CA ARG A 129 -10.30 -3.20 -12.00
C ARG A 129 -8.89 -2.67 -12.28
N ARG A 130 -8.77 -1.41 -12.71
CA ARG A 130 -7.47 -0.77 -12.93
C ARG A 130 -6.66 -0.68 -11.64
N HIS A 131 -7.31 -0.31 -10.54
CA HIS A 131 -6.69 -0.29 -9.23
C HIS A 131 -6.11 -1.64 -8.85
N TYR A 132 -6.89 -2.72 -8.92
CA TYR A 132 -6.41 -4.06 -8.57
C TYR A 132 -5.22 -4.51 -9.41
N VAL A 133 -5.26 -4.25 -10.73
CA VAL A 133 -4.13 -4.59 -11.62
C VAL A 133 -2.90 -3.74 -11.27
N ALA A 134 -3.06 -2.42 -11.13
CA ALA A 134 -1.95 -1.53 -10.82
C ALA A 134 -1.35 -1.82 -9.43
N SER A 135 -2.18 -2.05 -8.41
CA SER A 135 -1.75 -2.45 -7.07
C SER A 135 -1.03 -3.80 -7.08
N PHE A 136 -1.51 -4.79 -7.86
CA PHE A 136 -0.83 -6.08 -8.00
C PHE A 136 0.56 -5.92 -8.66
N LEU A 137 0.65 -5.19 -9.77
CA LEU A 137 1.93 -4.88 -10.41
C LEU A 137 2.86 -4.12 -9.47
N TYR A 138 2.32 -3.15 -8.73
CA TYR A 138 3.05 -2.39 -7.72
C TYR A 138 3.60 -3.32 -6.63
N MET A 139 2.89 -4.38 -6.22
CA MET A 139 3.40 -5.37 -5.26
C MET A 139 4.49 -6.26 -5.85
N LEU A 140 4.41 -6.61 -7.13
CA LEU A 140 5.50 -7.31 -7.81
C LEU A 140 6.75 -6.43 -7.90
N ASP A 141 6.57 -5.13 -8.16
CA ASP A 141 7.69 -4.20 -8.13
C ASP A 141 8.32 -4.15 -6.73
N HIS A 142 7.57 -4.24 -5.63
CA HIS A 142 8.19 -4.32 -4.30
C HIS A 142 9.10 -5.54 -4.14
N LEU A 143 8.74 -6.70 -4.69
CA LEU A 143 9.59 -7.88 -4.66
C LEU A 143 10.89 -7.68 -5.45
N ALA A 144 10.81 -7.04 -6.61
CA ALA A 144 11.99 -6.68 -7.39
C ALA A 144 12.85 -5.65 -6.64
N CYS A 145 12.23 -4.66 -5.99
CA CYS A 145 12.91 -3.69 -5.13
C CYS A 145 13.64 -4.37 -3.97
N CYS A 146 12.99 -5.33 -3.28
CA CYS A 146 13.60 -6.13 -2.22
C CYS A 146 14.90 -6.81 -2.69
N ALA A 147 14.89 -7.43 -3.88
CA ALA A 147 16.09 -8.03 -4.45
C ALA A 147 17.13 -6.95 -4.83
N TYR A 148 16.68 -5.82 -5.38
CA TYR A 148 17.57 -4.73 -5.78
C TYR A 148 18.33 -4.15 -4.59
N VAL A 149 17.66 -4.00 -3.44
CA VAL A 149 18.27 -3.45 -2.22
C VAL A 149 18.92 -4.49 -1.31
N ASP A 150 18.93 -5.76 -1.70
CA ASP A 150 19.45 -6.86 -0.87
C ASP A 150 18.76 -6.92 0.50
N MET A 151 17.43 -6.83 0.48
CA MET A 151 16.62 -6.84 1.69
C MET A 151 16.79 -8.17 2.44
N PRO A 152 16.95 -8.16 3.78
CA PRO A 152 17.12 -9.39 4.54
C PRO A 152 15.97 -10.38 4.33
N ALA A 153 16.32 -11.67 4.20
CA ALA A 153 15.39 -12.73 3.82
C ALA A 153 14.14 -12.83 4.72
N THR A 154 14.27 -12.48 6.01
CA THR A 154 13.16 -12.45 6.97
C THR A 154 12.06 -11.47 6.56
N TYR A 155 12.42 -10.24 6.15
CA TYR A 155 11.46 -9.23 5.68
C TYR A 155 10.86 -9.60 4.33
N VAL A 156 11.67 -10.18 3.43
CA VAL A 156 11.18 -10.67 2.13
C VAL A 156 10.16 -11.80 2.30
N ALA A 157 10.43 -12.74 3.21
CA ALA A 157 9.50 -13.83 3.52
C ALA A 157 8.21 -13.29 4.14
N ALA A 158 8.31 -12.37 5.11
CA ALA A 158 7.14 -11.73 5.72
C ALA A 158 6.29 -10.98 4.68
N PHE A 159 6.93 -10.24 3.76
CA PHE A 159 6.25 -9.57 2.66
C PHE A 159 5.51 -10.58 1.76
N LYS A 160 6.18 -11.64 1.30
CA LYS A 160 5.60 -12.66 0.42
C LYS A 160 4.42 -13.37 1.07
N LEU A 161 4.54 -13.73 2.35
CA LEU A 161 3.47 -14.37 3.11
C LEU A 161 2.26 -13.43 3.25
N ALA A 162 2.48 -12.19 3.67
CA ALA A 162 1.42 -11.20 3.78
C ALA A 162 0.75 -10.92 2.42
N PHE A 163 1.52 -10.84 1.34
CA PHE A 163 0.99 -10.67 -0.01
C PHE A 163 0.14 -11.88 -0.46
N GLY A 164 0.59 -13.10 -0.21
CA GLY A 164 -0.18 -14.31 -0.49
C GLY A 164 -1.50 -14.37 0.29
N PHE A 165 -1.47 -14.03 1.57
CA PHE A 165 -2.69 -13.95 2.40
C PHE A 165 -3.61 -12.81 1.98
N LEU A 166 -3.08 -11.68 1.53
CA LEU A 166 -3.86 -10.58 0.97
C LEU A 166 -4.63 -11.07 -0.27
N ILE A 167 -3.97 -11.74 -1.22
CA ILE A 167 -4.62 -12.32 -2.39
C ILE A 167 -5.72 -13.31 -1.97
N ALA A 168 -5.40 -14.23 -1.04
CA ALA A 168 -6.35 -15.23 -0.57
C ALA A 168 -7.59 -14.61 0.09
N THR A 169 -7.40 -13.60 0.94
CA THR A 169 -8.50 -12.89 1.62
C THR A 169 -9.33 -12.05 0.66
N THR A 170 -8.72 -11.37 -0.33
CA THR A 170 -9.46 -10.66 -1.38
C THR A 170 -10.32 -11.63 -2.20
N LEU A 171 -9.79 -12.79 -2.61
CA LEU A 171 -10.55 -13.80 -3.35
C LEU A 171 -11.69 -14.38 -2.51
N ALA A 172 -11.42 -14.71 -1.24
CA ALA A 172 -12.42 -15.21 -0.30
C ALA A 172 -13.53 -14.18 -0.07
N LEU A 173 -13.19 -12.89 0.08
CA LEU A 173 -14.16 -11.81 0.25
C LEU A 173 -15.05 -11.66 -0.99
N ARG A 174 -14.47 -11.75 -2.19
CA ARG A 174 -15.25 -11.73 -3.45
C ARG A 174 -16.21 -12.91 -3.52
N ALA A 175 -15.76 -14.11 -3.16
CA ALA A 175 -16.61 -15.30 -3.13
C ALA A 175 -17.74 -15.19 -2.09
N LEU A 176 -17.45 -14.65 -0.89
CA LEU A 176 -18.46 -14.39 0.15
C LEU A 176 -19.49 -13.35 -0.31
N LYS A 177 -19.04 -12.24 -0.91
CA LYS A 177 -19.93 -11.21 -1.45
C LYS A 177 -20.84 -11.79 -2.53
N ALA A 178 -20.32 -12.61 -3.44
CA ALA A 178 -21.13 -13.31 -4.44
C ALA A 178 -22.14 -14.27 -3.79
N ARG A 179 -21.70 -15.11 -2.84
CA ARG A 179 -22.54 -16.08 -2.13
C ARG A 179 -23.71 -15.43 -1.40
N PHE A 180 -23.49 -14.26 -0.81
CA PHE A 180 -24.51 -13.52 -0.06
C PHE A 180 -25.19 -12.41 -0.87
N ALA A 181 -24.99 -12.36 -2.20
CA ALA A 181 -25.52 -11.33 -3.09
C ALA A 181 -25.27 -9.89 -2.58
N VAL A 182 -24.08 -9.65 -2.03
CA VAL A 182 -23.67 -8.33 -1.53
C VAL A 182 -23.27 -7.46 -2.71
N HIS A 183 -24.13 -6.51 -3.05
CA HIS A 183 -23.86 -5.49 -4.05
C HIS A 183 -23.58 -4.15 -3.36
N ILE A 184 -22.33 -3.70 -3.43
CA ILE A 184 -21.94 -2.37 -2.96
C ILE A 184 -21.91 -1.44 -4.17
N ALA A 185 -22.76 -0.42 -4.16
CA ALA A 185 -22.80 0.56 -5.24
C ALA A 185 -21.46 1.34 -5.33
N PRO A 186 -21.05 1.75 -6.54
CA PRO A 186 -19.98 2.72 -6.68
C PRO A 186 -20.29 3.99 -5.89
N ASN A 187 -19.26 4.54 -5.24
CA ASN A 187 -19.31 5.68 -4.34
C ASN A 187 -20.18 5.50 -3.09
N ALA A 188 -20.52 4.25 -2.74
CA ALA A 188 -21.22 3.97 -1.49
C ALA A 188 -20.44 4.52 -0.29
N THR A 189 -21.16 5.23 0.58
CA THR A 189 -20.66 5.72 1.87
C THR A 189 -20.47 4.58 2.86
N SER A 190 -19.72 4.78 3.94
CA SER A 190 -19.58 3.75 4.98
C SER A 190 -20.92 3.35 5.62
N ASP A 191 -21.87 4.28 5.75
CA ASP A 191 -23.22 3.98 6.25
C ASP A 191 -23.99 3.09 5.25
N ALA A 192 -23.96 3.40 3.95
CA ALA A 192 -24.63 2.56 2.94
C ALA A 192 -24.06 1.13 2.88
N ILE A 193 -22.74 0.98 3.06
CA ILE A 193 -22.10 -0.34 3.14
C ILE A 193 -22.53 -1.08 4.41
N ARG A 194 -22.58 -0.37 5.55
CA ARG A 194 -23.03 -0.93 6.82
C ARG A 194 -24.49 -1.41 6.73
N ASP A 195 -25.36 -0.62 6.12
CA ASP A 195 -26.76 -0.97 5.90
C ASP A 195 -26.90 -2.19 4.98
N THR A 196 -26.03 -2.31 3.97
CA THR A 196 -25.95 -3.50 3.12
C THR A 196 -25.56 -4.73 3.95
N TYR A 197 -24.56 -4.63 4.82
CA TYR A 197 -24.15 -5.73 5.69
C TYR A 197 -25.16 -6.07 6.80
N ALA A 198 -25.95 -5.10 7.25
CA ALA A 198 -27.00 -5.30 8.25
C ALA A 198 -28.11 -6.24 7.75
N LYS A 199 -28.34 -6.27 6.42
CA LYS A 199 -29.32 -7.16 5.77
C LYS A 199 -28.86 -8.61 5.67
N LEU A 200 -27.57 -8.90 5.89
CA LEU A 200 -27.06 -10.26 5.82
C LEU A 200 -27.42 -11.08 7.06
N PRO A 201 -27.58 -12.42 6.90
CA PRO A 201 -27.57 -13.35 8.02
C PRO A 201 -26.35 -13.13 8.92
N GLN A 202 -26.49 -13.34 10.23
CA GLN A 202 -25.43 -13.08 11.20
C GLN A 202 -24.10 -13.76 10.83
N THR A 203 -24.16 -15.00 10.36
CA THR A 203 -22.99 -15.74 9.88
C THR A 203 -22.31 -15.05 8.69
N GLY A 204 -23.08 -14.62 7.69
CA GLY A 204 -22.54 -13.92 6.52
C GLY A 204 -21.88 -12.60 6.88
N ARG A 205 -22.51 -11.84 7.78
CA ARG A 205 -21.93 -10.59 8.32
C ARG A 205 -20.60 -10.84 9.03
N ARG A 206 -20.53 -11.84 9.92
CA ARG A 206 -19.32 -12.20 10.66
C ARG A 206 -18.19 -12.64 9.73
N LEU A 207 -18.49 -13.48 8.73
CA LEU A 207 -17.51 -13.96 7.75
C LEU A 207 -16.98 -12.83 6.87
N CYS A 208 -17.86 -11.99 6.32
CA CYS A 208 -17.44 -10.82 5.54
C CYS A 208 -16.57 -9.89 6.38
N PHE A 209 -16.99 -9.55 7.61
CA PHE A 209 -16.23 -8.70 8.50
C PHE A 209 -14.85 -9.27 8.84
N ALA A 210 -14.78 -10.54 9.25
CA ALA A 210 -13.52 -11.20 9.57
C ALA A 210 -12.57 -11.24 8.37
N THR A 211 -13.11 -11.47 7.17
CA THR A 211 -12.30 -11.51 5.93
C THR A 211 -11.80 -10.12 5.53
N GLU A 212 -12.64 -9.08 5.62
CA GLU A 212 -12.20 -7.69 5.39
C GLU A 212 -11.17 -7.25 6.44
N PHE A 213 -11.29 -7.74 7.67
CA PHE A 213 -10.35 -7.41 8.74
C PHE A 213 -8.99 -8.07 8.51
N ALA A 214 -9.01 -9.34 8.07
CA ALA A 214 -7.81 -10.05 7.65
C ALA A 214 -7.16 -9.38 6.43
N GLU A 215 -7.94 -9.00 5.41
CA GLU A 215 -7.47 -8.27 4.22
C GLU A 215 -6.71 -6.99 4.62
N MET A 216 -7.31 -6.17 5.50
CA MET A 216 -6.66 -4.98 6.06
C MET A 216 -5.36 -5.34 6.78
N ILE A 217 -5.36 -6.32 7.69
CA ILE A 217 -4.14 -6.72 8.42
C ILE A 217 -3.02 -7.10 7.46
N PHE A 218 -3.30 -7.93 6.44
CA PHE A 218 -2.29 -8.42 5.53
C PHE A 218 -1.79 -7.33 4.57
N GLU A 219 -2.65 -6.41 4.13
CA GLU A 219 -2.22 -5.24 3.36
C GLU A 219 -1.22 -4.40 4.18
N TYR A 220 -1.55 -4.06 5.44
CA TYR A 220 -0.64 -3.29 6.29
C TYR A 220 0.64 -4.06 6.65
N ALA A 221 0.54 -5.35 6.98
CA ALA A 221 1.69 -6.18 7.34
C ALA A 221 2.70 -6.28 6.20
N MET A 222 2.21 -6.39 4.96
CA MET A 222 3.04 -6.43 3.75
C MET A 222 3.87 -5.13 3.62
N PHE A 223 3.24 -3.96 3.69
CA PHE A 223 3.96 -2.69 3.62
C PHE A 223 4.89 -2.48 4.80
N ILE A 224 4.48 -2.83 6.03
CA ILE A 224 5.36 -2.75 7.21
C ILE A 224 6.60 -3.62 7.02
N ALA A 225 6.45 -4.86 6.54
CA ALA A 225 7.58 -5.75 6.28
C ALA A 225 8.57 -5.12 5.29
N PHE A 226 8.07 -4.57 4.17
CA PHE A 226 8.91 -3.87 3.20
C PHE A 226 9.62 -2.64 3.78
N ILE A 227 8.88 -1.76 4.46
CA ILE A 227 9.40 -0.51 5.00
C ILE A 227 10.45 -0.75 6.08
N GLN A 228 10.23 -1.75 6.96
CA GLN A 228 11.23 -2.15 7.95
C GLN A 228 12.44 -2.78 7.28
N GLY A 229 12.23 -3.62 6.27
CA GLY A 229 13.30 -4.22 5.47
C GLY A 229 14.17 -3.19 4.74
N LEU A 230 13.60 -2.08 4.25
CA LEU A 230 14.35 -0.97 3.66
C LEU A 230 15.35 -0.35 4.65
N GLY A 231 14.96 -0.24 5.93
CA GLY A 231 15.86 0.26 6.97
C GLY A 231 17.00 -0.71 7.28
N ALA A 232 16.75 -2.01 7.16
CA ALA A 232 17.74 -3.07 7.40
C ALA A 232 18.66 -3.32 6.18
N ALA A 233 18.19 -3.08 4.96
CA ALA A 233 18.99 -3.19 3.73
C ALA A 233 20.23 -2.25 3.74
N GLY A 234 20.21 -1.20 4.57
CA GLY A 234 21.33 -0.29 4.76
C GLY A 234 22.36 -0.72 5.82
N SER A 235 22.14 -1.80 6.58
CA SER A 235 23.12 -2.25 7.58
C SER A 235 24.16 -3.18 6.95
N ILE A 236 25.08 -2.59 6.18
CA ILE A 236 26.36 -3.20 5.80
C ILE A 236 27.41 -2.83 6.84
#